data_AF-A0A8H9IE77-F1
#
_entry.id   AF-A0A8H9IE77-F1
#
_cell.length_a   1.000
_cell.length_b   1.000
_cell.length_c   1.000
_cell.angle_alpha   90.00
_cell.angle_beta   90.00
_cell.angle_gamma   90.00
#
_symmetry.space_group_name_H-M   'P 1'
#
loop_
_entity.id
_entity.type
_entity.pdbx_description
1 polymer ?
#
loop_
_entity_poly.entity_id
_entity_poly.type
_entity_poly.pdbx_seq_one_letter_code
_entity_poly.pdbx_strand_id
1 'polypeptide(L)'
;MGLKVEIHHLLYADLHKLSVANLSGVSSLLALDKAQKNSGYSADELLLQEARETQGLFKQLMDRSLLKNENTNKEGWEKIMAAAVTLKSKGWYRHVGTLSDGNLMQAWKSTTNINGYWFLKDDIQVKSMPERQTMTLDIFRAKGTDYLLTVGGFINLATKMRV
;
A
#
# COMPACT_ATOMS: atom_id res chain seq x y z
N MET A 1 -5.47 29.15 3.97
CA MET A 1 -5.66 27.84 3.33
C MET A 1 -5.32 26.78 4.36
N GLY A 2 -6.31 26.06 4.89
CA GLY A 2 -6.02 24.98 5.81
C GLY A 2 -5.43 23.77 5.09
N LEU A 3 -4.89 22.87 5.89
CA LEU A 3 -4.07 21.77 5.42
C LEU A 3 -4.98 20.67 4.89
N LYS A 4 -4.77 20.25 3.63
CA LYS A 4 -5.51 19.14 3.04
C LYS A 4 -4.82 17.83 3.37
N VAL A 5 -5.61 16.83 3.76
CA VAL A 5 -5.13 15.48 4.02
C VAL A 5 -5.90 14.50 3.14
N GLU A 6 -5.19 13.81 2.26
CA GLU A 6 -5.74 12.73 1.45
C GLU A 6 -5.60 11.40 2.19
N ILE A 7 -6.62 10.56 2.12
CA ILE A 7 -6.64 9.22 2.72
C ILE A 7 -6.59 8.19 1.60
N HIS A 8 -5.60 7.31 1.65
CA HIS A 8 -5.34 6.27 0.67
C HIS A 8 -5.42 4.90 1.33
N HIS A 9 -6.38 4.09 0.91
CA HIS A 9 -6.56 2.74 1.44
C HIS A 9 -5.72 1.74 0.64
N LEU A 10 -4.96 0.91 1.33
CA LEU A 10 -4.31 -0.27 0.75
C LEU A 10 -5.40 -1.19 0.20
N LEU A 11 -5.23 -1.65 -1.05
CA LEU A 11 -6.07 -2.66 -1.72
C LEU A 11 -5.81 -4.05 -1.14
N TYR A 12 -6.04 -4.19 0.17
CA TYR A 12 -5.64 -5.36 0.96
C TYR A 12 -6.31 -6.65 0.46
N ALA A 13 -7.60 -6.63 0.14
CA ALA A 13 -8.31 -7.82 -0.29
C ALA A 13 -7.72 -8.38 -1.60
N ASP A 14 -7.39 -7.51 -2.55
CA ASP A 14 -6.83 -7.91 -3.85
C ASP A 14 -5.38 -8.35 -3.71
N LEU A 15 -4.57 -7.64 -2.92
CA LEU A 15 -3.21 -8.06 -2.59
C LEU A 15 -3.18 -9.39 -1.83
N HIS A 16 -4.13 -9.62 -0.92
CA HIS A 16 -4.23 -10.87 -0.20
C HIS A 16 -4.55 -12.03 -1.15
N LYS A 17 -5.53 -11.87 -2.05
CA LYS A 17 -5.83 -12.85 -3.10
C LYS A 17 -4.60 -13.16 -3.95
N LEU A 18 -3.88 -12.13 -4.40
CA LEU A 18 -2.63 -12.29 -5.14
C LEU A 18 -1.57 -13.02 -4.32
N SER A 19 -1.50 -12.75 -3.01
CA SER A 19 -0.48 -13.32 -2.13
C SER A 19 -0.61 -14.81 -1.87
N VAL A 20 -1.85 -15.33 -1.93
CA VAL A 20 -2.16 -16.76 -1.78
C VAL A 20 -2.32 -17.47 -3.12
N ALA A 21 -2.30 -16.73 -4.23
CA ALA A 21 -2.37 -17.31 -5.57
C ALA A 21 -1.15 -18.20 -5.83
N ASN A 22 -1.42 -19.40 -6.38
CA ASN A 22 -0.35 -20.29 -6.79
C ASN A 22 0.23 -19.83 -8.15
N LEU A 23 1.32 -19.07 -8.11
CA LEU A 23 2.03 -18.60 -9.29
C LEU A 23 3.03 -19.63 -9.86
N SER A 24 3.06 -20.87 -9.33
CA SER A 24 3.93 -21.95 -9.83
C SER A 24 3.39 -22.64 -11.09
N GLY A 25 2.16 -22.32 -11.52
CA GLY A 25 1.52 -22.92 -12.71
C GLY A 25 1.77 -22.20 -14.04
N VAL A 26 2.38 -21.01 -14.04
CA VAL A 26 2.59 -20.21 -15.28
C VAL A 26 3.89 -20.59 -16.01
N SER A 27 4.49 -21.73 -15.65
CA SER A 27 5.60 -22.32 -16.40
C SER A 27 5.15 -23.18 -17.59
N SER A 28 3.84 -23.35 -17.84
CA SER A 28 3.35 -24.36 -18.80
C SER A 28 2.64 -23.86 -20.06
N LEU A 29 2.50 -22.54 -20.27
CA LEU A 29 1.90 -22.02 -21.51
C LEU A 29 2.89 -21.59 -22.59
N LEU A 30 4.19 -21.88 -22.46
CA LEU A 30 5.12 -21.80 -23.59
C LEU A 30 6.16 -22.94 -23.58
N ALA A 31 5.65 -24.16 -23.59
CA ALA A 31 6.04 -25.12 -24.63
C ALA A 31 5.58 -24.61 -26.03
N LEU A 32 5.96 -23.37 -26.38
CA LEU A 32 5.67 -22.68 -27.65
C LEU A 32 6.91 -21.89 -28.12
N ASP A 33 8.09 -22.39 -27.77
CA ASP A 33 9.15 -22.88 -28.66
C ASP A 33 9.56 -22.13 -29.95
N LYS A 34 9.05 -20.96 -30.36
CA LYS A 34 9.53 -20.36 -31.64
C LYS A 34 9.31 -18.86 -31.94
N ALA A 35 8.67 -18.08 -31.09
CA ALA A 35 8.44 -16.65 -31.34
C ALA A 35 8.66 -15.89 -30.02
N GLN A 36 9.58 -14.95 -29.84
CA GLN A 36 9.87 -13.80 -30.67
C GLN A 36 11.33 -13.41 -30.47
N LYS A 37 12.14 -13.65 -31.50
CA LYS A 37 13.57 -13.37 -31.57
C LYS A 37 13.98 -11.89 -31.45
N ASN A 38 13.14 -10.94 -31.01
CA ASN A 38 13.48 -9.50 -31.06
C ASN A 38 12.99 -8.58 -29.91
N SER A 39 12.44 -9.07 -28.78
CA SER A 39 12.21 -8.19 -27.60
C SER A 39 12.21 -8.87 -26.22
N GLY A 40 12.75 -10.08 -26.11
CA GLY A 40 13.25 -10.66 -24.85
C GLY A 40 12.25 -11.24 -23.85
N TYR A 41 10.99 -10.80 -23.79
CA TYR A 41 9.96 -11.40 -22.93
C TYR A 41 8.56 -11.31 -23.55
N SER A 42 7.75 -12.35 -23.39
CA SER A 42 6.32 -12.33 -23.74
C SER A 42 5.54 -11.49 -22.71
N ALA A 43 4.43 -10.85 -23.13
CA ALA A 43 3.61 -10.02 -22.25
C ALA A 43 3.13 -10.78 -20.99
N ASP A 44 2.90 -12.08 -21.11
CA ASP A 44 2.48 -12.95 -20.02
C ASP A 44 3.59 -13.18 -18.98
N GLU A 45 4.85 -13.26 -19.41
CA GLU A 45 6.00 -13.36 -18.50
C GLU A 45 6.23 -12.06 -17.73
N LEU A 46 6.03 -10.90 -18.37
CA LEU A 46 6.12 -9.61 -17.72
C LEU A 46 5.03 -9.44 -16.64
N LEU A 47 3.79 -9.83 -16.96
CA LEU A 47 2.67 -9.82 -16.00
C LEU A 47 2.92 -10.77 -14.83
N LEU A 48 3.46 -11.97 -15.10
CA LEU A 48 3.82 -12.93 -14.05
C LEU A 48 4.92 -12.39 -13.15
N GLN A 49 5.95 -11.76 -13.73
CA GLN A 49 7.05 -11.17 -12.98
C GLN A 49 6.54 -10.03 -12.09
N GLU A 50 5.68 -9.17 -12.62
CA GLU A 50 5.05 -8.09 -11.85
C GLU A 50 4.16 -8.63 -10.71
N ALA A 51 3.41 -9.71 -10.97
CA ALA A 51 2.60 -10.38 -9.96
C ALA A 51 3.46 -10.94 -8.81
N ARG A 52 4.60 -11.59 -9.14
CA ARG A 52 5.56 -12.11 -8.15
C ARG A 52 6.22 -11.00 -7.34
N GLU A 53 6.61 -9.92 -7.99
CA GLU A 53 7.20 -8.76 -7.32
C GLU A 53 6.19 -8.14 -6.35
N THR A 54 4.96 -7.90 -6.80
CA THR A 54 3.87 -7.39 -5.97
C THR A 54 3.59 -8.30 -4.77
N GLN A 55 3.57 -9.63 -4.98
CA GLN A 55 3.42 -10.60 -3.90
C GLN A 55 4.56 -10.49 -2.88
N GLY A 56 5.81 -10.34 -3.33
CA GLY A 56 6.97 -10.15 -2.46
C GLY A 56 6.88 -8.86 -1.63
N LEU A 57 6.54 -7.75 -2.28
CA LEU A 57 6.35 -6.45 -1.62
C LEU A 57 5.24 -6.50 -0.57
N PHE A 58 4.11 -7.14 -0.88
CA PHE A 58 3.02 -7.27 0.08
C PHE A 58 3.41 -8.15 1.28
N LYS A 59 4.11 -9.26 1.06
CA LYS A 59 4.64 -10.10 2.15
C LYS A 59 5.59 -9.30 3.06
N GLN A 60 6.49 -8.53 2.46
CA GLN A 60 7.41 -7.66 3.20
C GLN A 60 6.67 -6.58 4.00
N LEU A 61 5.64 -5.94 3.43
CA LEU A 61 4.81 -4.95 4.12
C LEU A 61 4.09 -5.56 5.34
N MET A 62 3.68 -6.83 5.26
CA MET A 62 2.95 -7.53 6.31
C MET A 62 3.86 -8.21 7.34
N ASP A 63 5.17 -8.28 7.12
CA ASP A 63 6.10 -9.02 7.97
C ASP A 63 6.45 -8.27 9.27
N ARG A 64 5.65 -8.53 10.31
CA ARG A 64 5.87 -7.98 11.66
C ARG A 64 7.13 -8.52 12.34
N SER A 65 7.72 -9.62 11.85
CA SER A 65 8.93 -10.18 12.46
C SER A 65 10.13 -9.24 12.30
N LEU A 66 10.13 -8.43 11.23
CA LEU A 66 11.14 -7.40 10.96
C LEU A 66 11.29 -6.37 12.09
N LEU A 67 10.25 -6.20 12.91
CA LEU A 67 10.17 -5.19 13.97
C LEU A 67 10.46 -5.74 15.37
N LYS A 68 10.73 -7.05 15.51
CA LYS A 68 10.86 -7.71 16.83
C LYS A 68 12.25 -7.59 17.47
N ASN A 69 13.29 -7.34 16.69
CA ASN A 69 14.68 -7.26 17.18
C ASN A 69 15.15 -5.81 17.12
N GLU A 70 15.67 -5.29 18.23
CA GLU A 70 16.19 -3.92 18.34
C GLU A 70 17.25 -3.61 17.26
N ASN A 71 18.07 -4.60 16.90
CA ASN A 71 19.10 -4.45 15.85
C ASN A 71 18.51 -4.42 14.43
N THR A 72 17.37 -5.06 14.17
CA THR A 72 16.71 -5.05 12.86
C THR A 72 15.58 -4.05 12.78
N ASN A 73 15.17 -3.41 13.88
CA ASN A 73 13.99 -2.55 13.91
C ASN A 73 14.12 -1.42 12.88
N LYS A 74 15.32 -0.83 12.75
CA LYS A 74 15.61 0.19 11.73
C LYS A 74 15.50 -0.36 10.31
N GLU A 75 16.21 -1.44 9.99
CA GLU A 75 16.20 -2.05 8.65
C GLU A 75 14.80 -2.59 8.30
N GLY A 76 14.08 -3.11 9.29
CA GLY A 76 12.71 -3.59 9.17
C GLY A 76 11.73 -2.48 8.84
N TRP A 77 11.82 -1.34 9.54
CA TRP A 77 11.05 -0.15 9.18
C TRP A 77 11.41 0.36 7.79
N GLU A 78 12.69 0.41 7.42
CA GLU A 78 13.13 0.79 6.07
C GLU A 78 12.55 -0.12 5.00
N LYS A 79 12.53 -1.44 5.23
CA LYS A 79 11.90 -2.43 4.35
C LYS A 79 10.40 -2.22 4.23
N ILE A 80 9.68 -2.04 5.34
CA ILE A 80 8.22 -1.80 5.34
C ILE A 80 7.89 -0.50 4.59
N MET A 81 8.63 0.58 4.87
CA MET A 81 8.45 1.87 4.18
C MET A 81 8.72 1.77 2.68
N ALA A 82 9.82 1.13 2.29
CA ALA A 82 10.14 0.93 0.86
C ALA A 82 9.06 0.11 0.15
N ALA A 83 8.55 -0.95 0.78
CA ALA A 83 7.46 -1.74 0.22
C ALA A 83 6.18 -0.91 0.05
N ALA A 84 5.82 -0.07 1.03
CA ALA A 84 4.67 0.82 0.95
C ALA A 84 4.80 1.83 -0.20
N VAL A 85 5.97 2.44 -0.37
CA VAL A 85 6.27 3.39 -1.45
C VAL A 85 6.13 2.71 -2.82
N THR A 86 6.73 1.52 -3.01
CA THR A 86 6.67 0.80 -4.29
C THR A 86 5.26 0.30 -4.59
N LEU A 87 4.52 -0.20 -3.60
CA LEU A 87 3.13 -0.59 -3.79
C LEU A 87 2.25 0.61 -4.17
N LYS A 88 2.50 1.78 -3.58
CA LYS A 88 1.80 3.01 -3.96
C LYS A 88 2.11 3.45 -5.39
N SER A 89 3.37 3.42 -5.81
CA SER A 89 3.73 3.80 -7.19
C SER A 89 3.16 2.83 -8.24
N LYS A 90 2.98 1.56 -7.86
CA LYS A 90 2.29 0.53 -8.66
C LYS A 90 0.76 0.60 -8.60
N GLY A 91 0.17 1.56 -7.88
CA GLY A 91 -1.29 1.77 -7.85
C GLY A 91 -2.07 0.89 -6.86
N TRP A 92 -1.39 0.24 -5.91
CA TRP A 92 -2.04 -0.62 -4.90
C TRP A 92 -2.67 0.12 -3.71
N TYR A 93 -2.76 1.44 -3.83
CA TYR A 93 -3.44 2.31 -2.87
C TYR A 93 -4.50 3.13 -3.59
N ARG A 94 -5.71 3.14 -3.05
CA ARG A 94 -6.86 3.87 -3.61
C ARG A 94 -7.12 5.13 -2.81
N HIS A 95 -7.21 6.27 -3.49
CA HIS A 95 -7.64 7.52 -2.87
C HIS A 95 -9.14 7.45 -2.53
N VAL A 96 -9.47 7.36 -1.24
CA VAL A 96 -10.86 7.18 -0.78
C VAL A 96 -11.49 8.47 -0.28
N GLY A 97 -10.69 9.41 0.22
CA GLY A 97 -11.25 10.66 0.74
C GLY A 97 -10.24 11.76 0.97
N THR A 98 -10.75 12.95 1.20
CA THR A 98 -9.96 14.14 1.52
C THR A 98 -10.60 14.90 2.67
N LEU A 99 -9.86 15.07 3.76
CA LEU A 99 -10.19 16.04 4.81
C LEU A 99 -9.67 17.41 4.37
N SER A 100 -10.56 18.40 4.31
CA SER A 100 -10.17 19.81 4.13
C SER A 100 -9.87 20.43 5.48
N ASP A 101 -8.90 21.35 5.51
CA ASP A 101 -8.59 22.17 6.67
C ASP A 101 -8.33 21.39 7.98
N GLY A 102 -7.58 20.28 7.89
CA GLY A 102 -7.30 19.39 9.03
C GLY A 102 -5.88 18.80 9.04
N ASN A 103 -5.60 17.94 10.00
CA ASN A 103 -4.33 17.24 10.14
C ASN A 103 -4.46 15.71 10.10
N LEU A 104 -3.34 15.00 10.07
CA LEU A 104 -3.29 13.53 9.98
C LEU A 104 -4.12 12.85 11.07
N MET A 105 -4.06 13.36 12.30
CA MET A 105 -4.77 12.80 13.45
C MET A 105 -6.28 12.99 13.33
N GLN A 106 -6.73 14.17 12.87
CA GLN A 106 -8.14 14.43 12.60
C GLN A 106 -8.65 13.51 11.49
N ALA A 107 -7.92 13.40 10.38
CA ALA A 107 -8.29 12.53 9.26
C ALA A 107 -8.39 11.05 9.70
N TRP A 108 -7.47 10.58 10.53
CA TRP A 108 -7.53 9.22 11.06
C TRP A 108 -8.75 9.01 11.96
N LYS A 109 -8.98 9.87 12.96
CA LYS A 109 -10.16 9.79 13.84
C LYS A 109 -11.48 9.87 13.07
N SER A 110 -11.54 10.67 12.01
CA SER A 110 -12.75 10.77 11.19
C SER A 110 -13.05 9.47 10.45
N THR A 111 -12.04 8.65 10.16
CA THR A 111 -12.15 7.45 9.31
C THR A 111 -12.04 6.09 10.04
N THR A 112 -11.96 6.08 11.38
CA THR A 112 -11.87 4.87 12.24
C THR A 112 -13.22 4.35 12.77
N ASN A 113 -14.34 4.65 12.12
CA ASN A 113 -15.65 4.22 12.63
C ASN A 113 -15.91 2.72 12.38
N ILE A 114 -16.35 2.01 13.42
CA ILE A 114 -16.51 0.54 13.55
C ILE A 114 -17.37 -0.09 12.44
N ASN A 115 -18.23 0.70 11.78
CA ASN A 115 -19.19 0.20 10.79
C ASN A 115 -18.98 0.77 9.37
N GLY A 116 -17.84 1.39 9.05
CA GLY A 116 -17.51 1.82 7.68
C GLY A 116 -18.23 3.10 7.19
N TYR A 117 -19.22 3.62 7.93
CA TYR A 117 -20.03 4.80 7.56
C TYR A 117 -19.34 6.16 7.71
N TRP A 118 -18.01 6.24 7.69
CA TRP A 118 -17.36 7.54 7.79
C TRP A 118 -17.60 8.42 6.55
N PHE A 119 -18.00 7.83 5.42
CA PHE A 119 -18.46 8.56 4.23
C PHE A 119 -19.78 9.34 4.45
N LEU A 120 -20.48 9.11 5.57
CA LEU A 120 -21.64 9.89 5.98
C LEU A 120 -21.26 11.13 6.79
N LYS A 121 -19.97 11.36 7.07
CA LYS A 121 -19.51 12.53 7.80
C LYS A 121 -19.19 13.66 6.82
N ASP A 122 -19.68 14.86 7.12
CA ASP A 122 -19.53 16.04 6.26
C ASP A 122 -18.10 16.62 6.25
N ASP A 123 -17.23 16.16 7.16
CA ASP A 123 -15.85 16.62 7.25
C ASP A 123 -14.91 15.97 6.22
N ILE A 124 -15.31 14.84 5.62
CA ILE A 124 -14.52 14.15 4.60
C ILE A 124 -15.21 14.20 3.25
N GLN A 125 -14.54 14.79 2.26
CA GLN A 125 -14.94 14.63 0.87
C GLN A 125 -14.57 13.23 0.38
N VAL A 126 -15.56 12.38 0.16
CA VAL A 126 -15.38 11.02 -0.38
C VAL A 126 -14.99 11.10 -1.86
N LYS A 127 -13.97 10.33 -2.25
CA LYS A 127 -13.44 10.25 -3.64
C LYS A 127 -13.70 8.90 -4.27
N SER A 128 -13.67 7.84 -3.47
CA SER A 128 -14.14 6.52 -3.84
C SER A 128 -14.77 5.90 -2.61
N MET A 129 -15.81 5.07 -2.81
CA MET A 129 -16.53 4.46 -1.70
C MET A 129 -15.57 3.59 -0.88
N PRO A 130 -15.38 3.87 0.42
CA PRO A 130 -14.49 3.08 1.24
C PRO A 130 -15.16 1.76 1.63
N GLU A 131 -14.54 0.64 1.24
CA GLU A 131 -15.04 -0.71 1.56
C GLU A 131 -14.78 -1.08 3.03
N ARG A 132 -13.94 -0.30 3.74
CA ARG A 132 -13.56 -0.51 5.14
C ARG A 132 -13.18 0.80 5.83
N GLN A 133 -13.01 0.75 7.15
CA GLN A 133 -12.37 1.81 7.90
C GLN A 133 -10.87 1.92 7.59
N THR A 134 -10.30 3.09 7.85
CA THR A 134 -8.84 3.28 7.77
C THR A 134 -8.14 2.47 8.87
N MET A 135 -7.07 1.78 8.53
CA MET A 135 -6.34 0.89 9.42
C MET A 135 -4.82 0.97 9.18
N THR A 136 -4.05 0.30 10.05
CA THR A 136 -2.61 0.13 9.90
C THR A 136 -2.24 -0.24 8.47
N LEU A 137 -1.17 0.38 7.95
CA LEU A 137 -0.64 0.29 6.59
C LEU A 137 -1.37 1.13 5.54
N ASP A 138 -2.44 1.86 5.90
CA ASP A 138 -2.98 2.90 5.01
C ASP A 138 -2.06 4.12 4.94
N ILE A 139 -2.17 4.87 3.84
CA ILE A 139 -1.35 6.05 3.59
C ILE A 139 -2.20 7.31 3.73
N PHE A 140 -1.63 8.31 4.40
CA PHE A 140 -2.15 9.66 4.41
C PHE A 140 -1.19 10.56 3.65
N ARG A 141 -1.71 11.43 2.78
CA ARG A 141 -0.89 12.43 2.09
C ARG A 141 -1.23 13.82 2.59
N ALA A 142 -0.22 14.55 3.05
CA ALA A 142 -0.35 15.91 3.56
C ALA A 142 0.79 16.77 3.00
N LYS A 143 0.46 17.93 2.40
CA LYS A 143 1.45 18.85 1.80
C LYS A 143 2.43 18.16 0.83
N GLY A 144 1.94 17.18 0.06
CA GLY A 144 2.75 16.43 -0.90
C GLY A 144 3.55 15.27 -0.30
N THR A 145 3.66 15.17 1.03
CA THR A 145 4.37 14.10 1.75
C THR A 145 3.42 12.97 2.12
N ASP A 146 3.90 11.73 1.93
CA ASP A 146 3.18 10.51 2.30
C ASP A 146 3.58 10.02 3.68
N TYR A 147 2.58 9.60 4.44
CA TYR A 147 2.72 9.07 5.79
C TYR A 147 2.03 7.72 5.88
N LEU A 148 2.77 6.69 6.30
CA LEU A 148 2.21 5.37 6.57
C LEU A 148 1.62 5.34 7.98
N LEU A 149 0.37 4.91 8.10
CA LEU A 149 -0.26 4.66 9.39
C LEU A 149 0.28 3.36 9.97
N THR A 150 0.74 3.42 11.20
CA THR A 150 1.23 2.29 11.99
C THR A 150 0.46 2.18 13.29
N VAL A 151 0.67 1.10 14.04
CA VAL A 151 0.07 0.95 15.38
C VAL A 151 0.47 2.12 16.31
N GLY A 152 1.68 2.65 16.15
CA GLY A 152 2.22 3.75 16.97
C GLY A 152 1.98 5.16 16.43
N GLY A 153 1.25 5.33 15.33
CA GLY A 153 1.02 6.63 14.69
C GLY A 153 1.54 6.69 13.25
N PHE A 154 2.03 7.84 12.81
CA PHE A 154 2.37 8.09 11.40
C PHE A 154 3.88 8.11 11.16
N ILE A 155 4.34 7.35 10.16
CA ILE A 155 5.72 7.36 9.72
C ILE A 155 5.83 8.07 8.37
N ASN A 156 6.72 9.06 8.27
CA ASN A 156 6.97 9.79 7.04
C ASN A 156 7.74 8.91 6.04
N LEU A 157 7.15 8.63 4.87
CA LEU A 157 7.73 7.78 3.83
C LEU A 157 8.82 8.49 2.99
N ALA A 158 8.94 9.81 3.08
CA ALA A 158 9.99 10.58 2.41
C ALA A 158 11.29 10.65 3.23
N THR A 159 11.24 10.36 4.53
CA THR A 159 12.37 10.52 5.43
C THR A 159 13.03 9.18 5.70
N LYS A 160 14.35 9.10 5.48
CA LYS A 160 15.15 7.99 6.04
C LYS A 160 15.11 8.11 7.56
N MET A 161 14.80 7.02 8.27
CA MET A 161 14.73 7.05 9.73
C MET A 161 16.05 7.59 10.31
N ARG A 162 15.98 8.74 10.98
CA ARG A 162 17.11 9.33 11.71
C ARG A 162 17.01 8.85 13.16
N VAL A 163 18.13 8.33 13.67
CA VAL A 163 18.33 7.98 15.09
C VAL A 163 18.67 9.25 15.85
#